data_AF-A0A2X0IA87-F1
#
_entry.id   AF-A0A2X0IA87-F1
#
_cell.length_a   1.000
_cell.length_b   1.000
_cell.length_c   1.000
_cell.angle_alpha   90.00
_cell.angle_beta   90.00
_cell.angle_gamma   90.00
#
_symmetry.space_group_name_H-M   'P 1'
#
loop_
_entity.id
_entity.type
_entity.pdbx_description
1 polymer ?
#
loop_
_entity_poly.entity_id
_entity_poly.type
_entity_poly.pdbx_seq_one_letter_code
_entity_poly.pdbx_strand_id
1 'polypeptide(L)'
;AKDAARVEAELAKRQSDRRRAAEQQQRERDRATKEEERARRQAETEALRQEAESRTAEIGAHLDELDAVLRRRPVGLERWHSKMERQFASEGPAGLADVIENLLRRSPVPSGCRDRAGAGYAPESAQVLIEVDLPALEIVPPV
;
A
#
# COMPACT_ATOMS: atom_id res chain seq x y z
N ALA A 1 -72.78 42.10 6.56
CA ALA A 1 -72.56 40.89 7.39
C ALA A 1 -72.21 39.65 6.55
N LYS A 2 -73.00 39.29 5.52
CA LYS A 2 -72.77 38.07 4.70
C LYS A 2 -71.50 38.12 3.83
N ASP A 3 -71.08 39.29 3.33
CA ASP A 3 -69.88 39.41 2.49
C ASP A 3 -68.57 39.30 3.29
N ALA A 4 -68.54 39.81 4.52
CA ALA A 4 -67.39 39.69 5.42
C ALA A 4 -67.10 38.22 5.77
N ALA A 5 -68.13 37.44 6.06
CA ALA A 5 -68.01 36.00 6.33
C ALA A 5 -67.50 35.20 5.12
N ARG A 6 -67.84 35.62 3.89
CA ARG A 6 -67.39 34.96 2.66
C ARG A 6 -65.91 35.22 2.38
N VAL A 7 -65.45 36.45 2.65
CA VAL A 7 -64.03 36.84 2.52
C VAL A 7 -63.16 36.15 3.58
N GLU A 8 -63.66 36.03 4.82
CA GLU A 8 -62.97 35.30 5.89
C GLU A 8 -62.83 33.80 5.58
N ALA A 9 -63.88 33.17 5.05
CA ALA A 9 -63.82 31.76 4.62
C ALA A 9 -62.83 31.53 3.47
N GLU A 10 -62.75 32.46 2.52
CA GLU A 10 -61.82 32.37 1.39
C GLU A 10 -60.35 32.59 1.82
N LEU A 11 -60.12 33.53 2.75
CA LEU A 11 -58.80 33.75 3.38
C LEU A 11 -58.36 32.52 4.19
N ALA A 12 -59.27 31.93 4.98
CA ALA A 12 -58.99 30.72 5.75
C ALA A 12 -58.62 29.54 4.83
N LYS A 13 -59.32 29.39 3.70
CA LYS A 13 -59.03 28.35 2.71
C LYS A 13 -57.63 28.54 2.10
N ARG A 14 -57.29 29.76 1.65
CA ARG A 14 -55.96 30.09 1.10
C ARG A 14 -54.83 29.90 2.13
N GLN A 15 -55.07 30.22 3.40
CA GLN A 15 -54.10 29.97 4.47
C GLN A 15 -53.90 28.48 4.72
N SER A 16 -54.97 27.68 4.67
CA SER A 16 -54.88 26.22 4.81
C SER A 16 -54.12 25.56 3.66
N ASP A 17 -54.35 26.02 2.43
CA ASP A 17 -53.69 25.50 1.23
C ASP A 17 -52.20 25.84 1.24
N ARG A 18 -51.84 27.06 1.67
CA ARG A 18 -50.43 27.46 1.86
C ARG A 18 -49.71 26.64 2.92
N ARG A 19 -50.37 26.34 4.05
CA ARG A 19 -49.78 25.48 5.09
C ARG A 19 -49.54 24.06 4.59
N ARG A 20 -50.51 23.47 3.88
CA ARG A 20 -50.36 22.13 3.29
C ARG A 20 -49.25 22.08 2.24
N ALA A 21 -49.15 23.09 1.38
CA ALA A 21 -48.08 23.18 0.39
C ALA A 21 -46.70 23.34 1.04
N ALA A 22 -46.59 24.17 2.09
CA ALA A 22 -45.35 24.33 2.84
C ALA A 22 -44.93 23.03 3.56
N GLU A 23 -45.88 22.32 4.18
CA GLU A 23 -45.62 21.02 4.80
C GLU A 23 -45.18 19.95 3.79
N GLN A 24 -45.76 19.94 2.58
CA GLN A 24 -45.33 19.03 1.51
C GLN A 24 -43.91 19.36 1.04
N GLN A 25 -43.60 20.63 0.78
CA GLN A 25 -42.24 21.04 0.40
C GLN A 25 -41.22 20.72 1.48
N GLN A 26 -41.58 20.90 2.76
CA GLN A 26 -40.68 20.56 3.86
C GLN A 26 -40.41 19.06 3.90
N ARG A 27 -41.43 18.21 3.73
CA ARG A 27 -41.27 16.75 3.67
C ARG A 27 -40.43 16.30 2.48
N GLU A 28 -40.57 16.94 1.32
CA GLU A 28 -39.75 16.65 0.13
C GLU A 28 -38.29 17.02 0.37
N ARG A 29 -38.03 18.19 0.95
CA ARG A 29 -36.67 18.61 1.33
C ARG A 29 -36.05 17.68 2.36
N ASP A 30 -36.79 17.30 3.39
CA ASP A 30 -36.32 16.39 4.43
C ASP A 30 -36.07 14.96 3.89
N ARG A 31 -36.77 14.55 2.83
CA ARG A 31 -36.50 13.28 2.14
C ARG A 31 -35.24 13.39 1.29
N ALA A 32 -35.11 14.45 0.51
CA ALA A 32 -33.94 14.69 -0.34
C ALA A 32 -32.65 14.75 0.50
N THR A 33 -32.63 15.49 1.61
CA THR A 33 -31.45 15.57 2.49
C THR A 33 -31.10 14.22 3.10
N LYS A 34 -32.10 13.43 3.52
CA LYS A 34 -31.85 12.07 4.05
C LYS A 34 -31.33 11.12 2.99
N GLU A 35 -31.78 11.24 1.75
CA GLU A 35 -31.27 10.44 0.63
C GLU A 35 -29.84 10.83 0.27
N GLU A 36 -29.53 12.13 0.22
CA GLU A 36 -28.17 12.64 0.03
C GLU A 36 -27.22 12.19 1.14
N GLU A 37 -27.63 12.28 2.40
CA GLU A 37 -26.84 11.80 3.53
C GLU A 37 -26.57 10.29 3.45
N ARG A 38 -27.58 9.50 3.06
CA ARG A 38 -27.41 8.05 2.87
C ARG A 38 -26.46 7.75 1.72
N ALA A 39 -26.62 8.43 0.59
CA ALA A 39 -25.76 8.27 -0.57
C ALA A 39 -24.31 8.65 -0.24
N ARG A 40 -24.10 9.75 0.49
CA ARG A 40 -22.78 10.17 0.95
C ARG A 40 -22.14 9.13 1.87
N ARG A 41 -22.87 8.62 2.87
CA ARG A 41 -22.36 7.59 3.79
C ARG A 41 -22.02 6.29 3.06
N GLN A 42 -22.83 5.90 2.07
CA GLN A 42 -22.56 4.74 1.24
C GLN A 42 -21.29 4.94 0.41
N ALA A 43 -21.13 6.10 -0.22
CA ALA A 43 -19.93 6.43 -0.98
C ALA A 43 -18.66 6.45 -0.12
N GLU A 44 -18.72 7.05 1.08
CA GLU A 44 -17.61 7.04 2.05
C GLU A 44 -17.25 5.61 2.48
N THR A 45 -18.25 4.77 2.76
CA THR A 45 -18.01 3.37 3.14
C THR A 45 -17.39 2.57 2.01
N GLU A 46 -17.87 2.76 0.79
CA GLU A 46 -17.36 2.08 -0.40
C GLU A 46 -15.93 2.53 -0.73
N ALA A 47 -15.61 3.82 -0.58
CA ALA A 47 -14.25 4.33 -0.75
C ALA A 47 -13.29 3.71 0.27
N LEU A 48 -13.68 3.64 1.55
CA LEU A 48 -12.88 3.00 2.59
C LEU A 48 -12.68 1.50 2.32
N ARG A 49 -13.71 0.83 1.80
CA ARG A 49 -13.62 -0.58 1.42
C ARG A 49 -12.63 -0.79 0.27
N GLN A 50 -12.72 0.02 -0.79
CA GLN A 50 -11.81 -0.07 -1.93
C GLN A 50 -10.36 0.23 -1.52
N GLU A 51 -10.15 1.22 -0.65
CA GLU A 51 -8.83 1.52 -0.09
C GLU A 51 -8.28 0.35 0.73
N ALA A 52 -9.11 -0.26 1.59
CA ALA A 52 -8.72 -1.43 2.38
C ALA A 52 -8.39 -2.64 1.49
N GLU A 53 -9.18 -2.89 0.45
CA GLU A 53 -8.92 -3.96 -0.54
C GLU A 53 -7.60 -3.71 -1.30
N SER A 54 -7.34 -2.47 -1.75
CA SER A 54 -6.08 -2.10 -2.41
C SER A 54 -4.87 -2.31 -1.51
N ARG A 55 -4.90 -1.77 -0.29
CA ARG A 55 -3.80 -1.93 0.68
C ARG A 55 -3.56 -3.38 1.05
N THR A 56 -4.63 -4.16 1.20
CA THR A 56 -4.51 -5.60 1.50
C THR A 56 -3.85 -6.34 0.35
N ALA A 57 -4.21 -6.02 -0.89
CA ALA A 57 -3.58 -6.60 -2.07
C ALA A 57 -2.10 -6.21 -2.20
N GLU A 58 -1.74 -4.95 -1.95
CA GLU A 58 -0.35 -4.48 -1.94
C GLU A 58 0.50 -5.20 -0.90
N ILE A 59 0.00 -5.33 0.34
CA ILE A 59 0.69 -6.07 1.40
C ILE A 59 0.81 -7.55 1.03
N GLY A 60 -0.25 -8.15 0.48
CA GLY A 60 -0.22 -9.54 0.02
C GLY A 60 0.87 -9.78 -1.02
N ALA A 61 0.95 -8.92 -2.04
CA ALA A 61 1.99 -8.98 -3.06
C ALA A 61 3.40 -8.83 -2.48
N HIS A 62 3.59 -7.94 -1.50
CA HIS A 62 4.88 -7.78 -0.84
C HIS A 62 5.27 -8.98 0.01
N LEU A 63 4.31 -9.59 0.72
CA LEU A 63 4.56 -10.82 1.48
C LEU A 63 4.92 -11.99 0.56
N ASP A 64 4.26 -12.11 -0.58
CA ASP A 64 4.58 -13.13 -1.60
C ASP A 64 5.99 -12.95 -2.17
N GLU A 65 6.41 -11.70 -2.40
CA GLU A 65 7.79 -11.38 -2.81
C GLU A 65 8.81 -11.82 -1.74
N LEU A 66 8.55 -11.47 -0.47
CA LEU A 66 9.42 -11.84 0.65
C LEU A 66 9.51 -13.36 0.83
N ASP A 67 8.38 -14.07 0.80
CA ASP A 67 8.33 -15.53 0.90
C ASP A 67 9.09 -16.19 -0.26
N ALA A 68 8.93 -15.67 -1.48
CA ALA A 68 9.65 -16.18 -2.64
C ALA A 68 11.18 -16.03 -2.48
N VAL A 69 11.66 -14.91 -1.95
CA VAL A 69 13.09 -14.71 -1.66
C VAL A 69 13.54 -15.66 -0.55
N LEU A 70 12.83 -15.74 0.57
CA LEU A 70 13.19 -16.56 1.72
C LEU A 70 13.23 -18.06 1.37
N ARG A 71 12.31 -18.55 0.52
CA ARG A 71 12.31 -19.94 0.05
C ARG A 71 13.41 -20.24 -0.95
N ARG A 72 13.74 -19.29 -1.84
CA ARG A 72 14.74 -19.51 -2.90
C ARG A 72 16.18 -19.37 -2.40
N ARG A 73 16.43 -18.47 -1.45
CA ARG A 73 17.78 -18.16 -0.94
C ARG A 73 18.56 -19.35 -0.37
N PRO A 74 17.99 -20.25 0.45
CA PRO A 74 18.74 -21.40 0.97
C PRO A 74 18.95 -22.49 -0.09
N VAL A 75 18.20 -22.48 -1.18
CA VAL A 75 18.23 -23.55 -2.18
C VAL A 75 19.37 -23.34 -3.17
N GLY A 76 20.26 -24.33 -3.28
CA GLY A 76 21.30 -24.35 -4.31
C GLY A 76 22.65 -23.74 -3.91
N LEU A 77 22.85 -23.38 -2.64
CA LEU A 77 24.17 -22.96 -2.12
C LEU A 77 25.24 -24.06 -2.33
N GLU A 78 24.86 -25.33 -2.24
CA GLU A 78 25.77 -26.46 -2.53
C GLU A 78 26.36 -26.42 -3.94
N ARG A 79 25.59 -25.95 -4.95
CA ARG A 79 26.09 -25.82 -6.33
C ARG A 79 27.17 -24.75 -6.46
N TRP A 80 27.16 -23.76 -5.57
CA TRP A 80 28.16 -22.70 -5.54
C TRP A 80 29.47 -23.15 -4.91
N HIS A 81 29.42 -24.12 -3.99
CA HIS A 81 30.62 -24.66 -3.34
C HIS A 81 31.65 -25.18 -4.35
N SER A 82 31.25 -26.11 -5.24
CA SER A 82 32.15 -26.64 -6.28
C SER A 82 32.59 -25.59 -7.31
N LYS A 83 31.87 -24.47 -7.43
CA LYS A 83 32.30 -23.34 -8.29
C LYS A 83 33.36 -22.50 -7.58
N MET A 84 33.17 -22.22 -6.29
CA MET A 84 34.13 -21.51 -5.45
C MET A 84 35.45 -22.27 -5.35
N GLU A 85 35.42 -23.58 -5.09
CA GLU A 85 36.63 -24.41 -5.02
C GLU A 85 37.42 -24.42 -6.32
N ARG A 86 36.73 -24.59 -7.46
CA ARG A 86 37.39 -24.57 -8.78
C ARG A 86 38.04 -23.23 -9.08
N GLN A 87 37.33 -22.13 -8.83
CA GLN A 87 37.87 -20.79 -9.10
C GLN A 87 39.03 -20.45 -8.15
N PHE A 88 38.94 -20.86 -6.89
CA PHE A 88 40.02 -20.70 -5.93
C PHE A 88 41.26 -21.52 -6.34
N ALA A 89 41.08 -22.74 -6.84
CA ALA A 89 42.18 -23.56 -7.31
C ALA A 89 42.87 -22.99 -8.57
N SER A 90 42.13 -22.33 -9.46
CA SER A 90 42.69 -21.78 -10.71
C SER A 90 43.25 -20.37 -10.58
N GLU A 91 42.58 -19.50 -9.84
CA GLU A 91 42.84 -18.05 -9.79
C GLU A 91 43.13 -17.55 -8.36
N GLY A 92 43.15 -18.46 -7.38
CA GLY A 92 43.43 -18.14 -5.99
C GLY A 92 42.31 -17.34 -5.31
N PRO A 93 42.65 -16.59 -4.24
CA PRO A 93 41.68 -15.79 -3.49
C PRO A 93 40.95 -14.73 -4.30
N ALA A 94 41.56 -14.20 -5.37
CA ALA A 94 40.92 -13.24 -6.26
C ALA A 94 39.75 -13.86 -7.03
N GLY A 95 39.94 -15.05 -7.60
CA GLY A 95 38.86 -15.78 -8.26
C GLY A 95 37.72 -16.17 -7.31
N LEU A 96 38.03 -16.44 -6.04
CA LEU A 96 36.99 -16.64 -5.02
C LEU A 96 36.16 -15.36 -4.79
N ALA A 97 36.80 -14.20 -4.71
CA ALA A 97 36.12 -12.91 -4.58
C ALA A 97 35.19 -12.64 -5.77
N ASP A 98 35.62 -12.94 -7.00
CA ASP A 98 34.80 -12.80 -8.21
C ASP A 98 33.54 -13.69 -8.19
N VAL A 99 33.67 -14.92 -7.70
CA VAL A 99 32.52 -15.83 -7.54
C VAL A 99 31.54 -15.30 -6.50
N ILE A 100 32.04 -14.77 -5.39
CA ILE A 100 31.23 -14.16 -4.34
C ILE A 100 30.53 -12.89 -4.86
N GLU A 101 31.23 -12.01 -5.57
CA GLU A 101 30.63 -10.81 -6.16
C GLU A 101 29.52 -11.18 -7.14
N ASN A 102 29.76 -12.17 -8.00
CA ASN A 102 28.77 -12.65 -8.95
C ASN A 102 27.55 -13.29 -8.26
N LEU A 103 27.78 -14.06 -7.19
CA LEU A 103 26.71 -14.59 -6.34
C LEU A 103 25.91 -13.45 -5.70
N LEU A 104 26.56 -12.43 -5.16
CA LEU A 104 25.90 -11.27 -4.58
C LEU A 104 25.03 -10.57 -5.64
N ARG A 105 25.55 -10.28 -6.82
CA ARG A 105 24.79 -9.64 -7.92
C ARG A 105 23.58 -10.45 -8.38
N ARG A 106 23.67 -11.79 -8.37
CA ARG A 106 22.58 -12.68 -8.85
C ARG A 106 21.62 -13.14 -7.76
N SER A 107 21.99 -13.01 -6.49
CA SER A 107 21.15 -13.42 -5.38
C SER A 107 19.85 -12.60 -5.40
N PRO A 108 18.67 -13.23 -5.37
CA PRO A 108 17.43 -12.49 -5.29
C PRO A 108 17.36 -11.79 -3.93
N VAL A 109 17.03 -10.49 -3.96
CA VAL A 109 16.74 -9.67 -2.79
C VAL A 109 15.55 -8.78 -3.13
N PRO A 110 14.68 -8.44 -2.17
CA PRO A 110 13.62 -7.47 -2.39
C PRO A 110 14.20 -6.10 -2.77
N SER A 111 13.41 -5.30 -3.47
CA SER A 111 13.80 -3.92 -3.80
C SER A 111 14.15 -3.13 -2.53
N GLY A 112 15.24 -2.36 -2.58
CA GLY A 112 15.70 -1.54 -1.45
C GLY A 112 16.48 -2.28 -0.36
N CYS A 113 16.58 -3.62 -0.39
CA CYS A 113 17.36 -4.37 0.60
C CYS A 113 18.87 -4.41 0.34
N ARG A 114 19.32 -4.02 -0.85
CA ARG A 114 20.74 -4.03 -1.23
C ARG A 114 20.94 -3.16 -2.46
N ASP A 115 21.29 -1.91 -2.23
CA ASP A 115 21.51 -0.93 -3.29
C ASP A 115 22.87 -1.13 -3.98
N ARG A 116 23.87 -1.55 -3.19
CA ARG A 116 25.20 -1.90 -3.68
C ARG A 116 25.71 -3.15 -2.97
N ALA A 117 26.36 -4.02 -3.75
CA ALA A 117 27.17 -5.08 -3.18
C ALA A 117 28.39 -5.37 -4.07
N GLY A 118 29.52 -5.61 -3.42
CA GLY A 118 30.78 -5.94 -4.06
C GLY A 118 31.55 -6.95 -3.21
N ALA A 119 32.46 -7.67 -3.85
CA ALA A 119 33.48 -8.44 -3.16
C ALA A 119 34.82 -8.22 -3.85
N GLY A 120 35.91 -8.25 -3.09
CA GLY A 120 37.25 -8.05 -3.61
C GLY A 120 38.28 -8.74 -2.73
N TYR A 121 39.44 -9.06 -3.31
CA TYR A 121 40.57 -9.61 -2.55
C TYR A 121 41.59 -8.51 -2.27
N ALA A 122 41.93 -8.33 -1.00
CA ALA A 122 42.98 -7.44 -0.52
C ALA A 122 44.26 -8.28 -0.28
N PRO A 123 45.22 -8.29 -1.22
CA PRO A 123 46.41 -9.13 -1.13
C PRO A 123 47.33 -8.74 0.03
N GLU A 124 47.33 -7.46 0.44
CA GLU A 124 48.18 -6.93 1.51
C GLU A 124 47.81 -7.49 2.88
N SER A 125 46.52 -7.81 3.09
CA SER A 125 45.99 -8.38 4.33
C SER A 125 45.60 -9.85 4.19
N ALA A 126 45.72 -10.43 3.00
CA ALA A 126 45.24 -11.76 2.66
C ALA A 126 43.75 -11.98 3.00
N GLN A 127 42.92 -10.97 2.76
CA GLN A 127 41.49 -10.98 3.10
C GLN A 127 40.61 -10.87 1.87
N VAL A 128 39.47 -11.55 1.90
CA VAL A 128 38.35 -11.27 1.00
C VAL A 128 37.43 -10.28 1.71
N LEU A 129 37.25 -9.11 1.11
CA LEU A 129 36.36 -8.05 1.57
C LEU A 129 35.03 -8.19 0.87
N ILE A 130 33.96 -8.03 1.64
CA ILE A 130 32.58 -8.02 1.14
C ILE A 130 31.95 -6.71 1.59
N GLU A 131 31.57 -5.88 0.64
CA GLU A 131 30.92 -4.59 0.87
C GLU A 131 29.46 -4.72 0.46
N VAL A 132 28.55 -4.38 1.38
CA VAL A 132 27.11 -4.42 1.12
C VAL A 132 26.49 -3.19 1.76
N ASP A 133 25.79 -2.40 0.95
CA ASP A 133 24.96 -1.31 1.44
C ASP A 133 23.68 -1.93 2.02
N LEU A 134 23.44 -1.67 3.31
CA LEU A 134 22.23 -2.08 4.00
C LEU A 134 21.15 -1.01 3.84
N PRO A 135 19.86 -1.39 3.80
CA PRO A 135 18.78 -0.42 3.79
C PRO A 135 18.90 0.53 4.97
N ALA A 136 18.71 1.83 4.71
CA ALA A 136 18.52 2.80 5.77
C ALA A 136 17.23 2.44 6.53
N LEU A 137 17.36 1.87 7.73
CA LEU A 137 16.23 1.68 8.61
C LEU A 137 15.83 3.06 9.14
N GLU A 138 14.91 3.75 8.46
CA GLU A 138 14.17 4.91 9.01
C GLU A 138 13.19 4.48 10.12
N ILE A 139 13.60 3.54 10.98
CA ILE A 139 12.83 3.11 12.15
C ILE A 139 13.56 3.66 13.39
N VAL A 140 13.58 4.98 13.52
CA VAL A 140 13.62 5.61 14.84
C VAL A 140 12.22 6.17 15.04
N PRO A 141 11.30 5.47 15.72
CA PRO A 141 10.05 6.08 16.12
C PRO A 141 10.39 7.33 16.94
N PRO A 142 9.83 8.51 16.62
CA PRO A 142 9.98 9.67 17.48
C PRO A 142 9.34 9.30 18.83
N VAL A 143 10.16 9.30 19.89
CA VAL A 143 9.70 9.23 21.27
C VAL A 143 8.92 10.51 21.58
#